data_AF-A0A4Q8LHR3-F1
#
_entry.id   AF-A0A4Q8LHR3-F1
#
_cell.length_a   1.000
_cell.length_b   1.000
_cell.length_c   1.000
_cell.angle_alpha   90.00
_cell.angle_beta   90.00
_cell.angle_gamma   90.00
#
_symmetry.space_group_name_H-M   'P 1'
#
loop_
_entity.id
_entity.type
_entity.pdbx_description
1 polymer ?
#
loop_
_entity_poly.entity_id
_entity_poly.type
_entity_poly.pdbx_seq_one_letter_code
_entity_poly.pdbx_strand_id
1 'polypeptide(L)'
;MSAVIPPPRDTSPLDCAASTAPLAVNETLRLETLHAYAILDTPREAAFDDITSLAALICNAPMALISLVDADRQWFKSEVGMGAQQTPLHSSICAHAILEDEVLVVEDTLADPRFACNPLVSGEPYLRFYAGAVLRSPDGLPLGSLCVLDTMPRTIAPRQLEALQALARQTMALMELRRTLALAQEANHYRARLMAIAGHDLKAPLRSAGYALEKLRRTLPGDAPALPALDDARAALGQIGRGFDQLASLAIAGGDDARPDLIDLPLQDVIDDILATWRRPAQQRGLRLRNVPTALRVRSHRTLLSTLLGNLLGNAVKYTDTGSVLIGCRRLGDRVAVEVLDTGVGMDAHDAREIFSAFRQADPHGEGLGLGLWIVSRTAQTLGYPVEVQTRKGRGSRFRVVLPLA
;
A
#
# COMPACT_ATOMS: atom_id res chain seq x y z
N MET A 1 37.90 -55.41 -48.10
CA MET A 1 38.44 -54.56 -47.02
C MET A 1 37.29 -53.71 -46.50
N SER A 2 36.54 -54.22 -45.53
CA SER A 2 35.42 -53.51 -44.92
C SER A 2 35.96 -52.64 -43.79
N ALA A 3 35.72 -51.33 -43.88
CA ALA A 3 36.06 -50.37 -42.84
C ALA A 3 35.13 -50.57 -41.64
N VAL A 4 35.72 -50.87 -40.49
CA VAL A 4 35.05 -51.00 -39.20
C VAL A 4 34.65 -49.60 -38.74
N ILE A 5 33.36 -49.32 -38.71
CA ILE A 5 32.78 -48.13 -38.09
C ILE A 5 32.87 -48.34 -36.56
N PRO A 6 33.50 -47.44 -35.78
CA PRO A 6 33.53 -47.58 -34.33
C PRO A 6 32.11 -47.36 -33.77
N PRO A 7 31.72 -48.07 -32.70
CA PRO A 7 30.40 -47.89 -32.11
C PRO A 7 30.24 -46.46 -31.55
N PRO A 8 29.00 -45.93 -31.49
CA PRO A 8 28.74 -44.66 -30.83
C PRO A 8 29.21 -44.74 -29.37
N ARG A 9 29.90 -43.71 -28.90
CA ARG A 9 30.24 -43.59 -27.49
C ARG A 9 28.94 -43.46 -26.71
N ASP A 10 28.68 -44.41 -25.81
CA ASP A 10 27.63 -44.32 -24.81
C ASP A 10 27.93 -43.13 -23.87
N THR A 11 27.47 -41.94 -24.23
CA THR A 11 27.33 -40.84 -23.29
C THR A 11 26.00 -41.03 -22.60
N SER A 12 26.04 -41.58 -21.38
CA SER A 12 24.85 -41.72 -20.55
C SER A 12 24.20 -40.33 -20.32
N PRO A 13 22.86 -40.24 -20.15
CA PRO A 13 22.18 -38.96 -19.90
C PRO A 13 22.64 -38.24 -18.61
N LEU A 14 23.47 -38.89 -17.80
CA LEU A 14 24.02 -38.36 -16.55
C LEU A 14 25.27 -37.48 -16.75
N ASP A 15 25.96 -37.53 -17.89
CA ASP A 15 27.19 -36.73 -18.11
C ASP A 15 26.91 -35.26 -18.45
N CYS A 16 25.71 -34.91 -18.88
CA CYS A 16 25.29 -33.50 -19.03
C CYS A 16 24.67 -32.90 -17.76
N ALA A 17 24.44 -33.71 -16.73
CA ALA A 17 23.74 -33.30 -15.51
C ALA A 17 24.66 -32.94 -14.33
N ALA A 18 25.99 -32.92 -14.51
CA ALA A 18 26.92 -32.77 -13.40
C ALA A 18 27.95 -31.64 -13.63
N SER A 19 27.49 -30.40 -13.52
CA SER A 19 28.33 -29.33 -12.97
C SER A 19 27.65 -28.69 -11.76
N THR A 20 27.30 -29.52 -10.79
CA THR A 20 26.93 -29.06 -9.46
C THR A 20 28.20 -28.82 -8.64
N ALA A 21 28.81 -27.63 -8.75
CA ALA A 21 29.82 -27.14 -7.80
C ALA A 21 30.03 -25.61 -7.96
N PRO A 22 30.28 -24.81 -6.90
CA PRO A 22 30.01 -24.95 -5.47
C PRO A 22 29.11 -23.79 -5.00
N LEU A 23 27.79 -23.93 -5.13
CA LEU A 23 26.85 -22.93 -4.61
C LEU A 23 26.38 -23.22 -3.18
N ALA A 24 26.66 -24.38 -2.56
CA ALA A 24 25.92 -24.87 -1.39
C ALA A 24 25.73 -23.90 -0.19
N VAL A 25 26.66 -22.99 0.11
CA VAL A 25 26.48 -21.96 1.16
C VAL A 25 25.80 -20.69 0.63
N ASN A 26 26.02 -20.36 -0.65
CA ASN A 26 25.42 -19.21 -1.33
C ASN A 26 24.03 -19.52 -1.89
N GLU A 27 23.71 -20.79 -2.13
CA GLU A 27 22.47 -21.25 -2.75
C GLU A 27 21.30 -21.06 -1.83
N THR A 28 21.46 -21.46 -0.56
CA THR A 28 20.44 -21.24 0.47
C THR A 28 20.15 -19.74 0.59
N LEU A 29 21.20 -18.91 0.69
CA LEU A 29 21.04 -17.46 0.80
C LEU A 29 20.41 -16.82 -0.47
N ARG A 30 20.80 -17.29 -1.65
CA ARG A 30 20.25 -16.86 -2.95
C ARG A 30 18.76 -17.20 -3.06
N LEU A 31 18.37 -18.42 -2.67
CA LEU A 31 16.99 -18.88 -2.64
C LEU A 31 16.16 -18.12 -1.61
N GLU A 32 16.67 -17.95 -0.38
CA GLU A 32 16.04 -17.11 0.65
C GLU A 32 15.83 -15.68 0.15
N THR A 33 16.84 -15.11 -0.54
CA THR A 33 16.76 -13.78 -1.13
C THR A 33 15.71 -13.72 -2.23
N LEU A 34 15.67 -14.71 -3.14
CA LEU A 34 14.66 -14.80 -4.19
C LEU A 34 13.25 -14.90 -3.60
N HIS A 35 13.05 -15.74 -2.58
CA HIS A 35 11.76 -15.91 -1.91
C HIS A 35 11.35 -14.65 -1.14
N ALA A 36 12.30 -13.88 -0.59
CA ALA A 36 12.03 -12.59 0.06
C ALA A 36 11.46 -11.52 -0.89
N TYR A 37 11.63 -11.66 -2.21
CA TYR A 37 10.94 -10.81 -3.19
C TYR A 37 9.47 -11.17 -3.38
N ALA A 38 9.00 -12.33 -2.89
CA ALA A 38 7.63 -12.82 -3.02
C ALA A 38 7.08 -12.71 -4.47
N ILE A 39 7.96 -12.96 -5.45
CA ILE A 39 7.67 -12.75 -6.88
C ILE A 39 7.28 -14.03 -7.61
N LEU A 40 7.73 -15.19 -7.14
CA LEU A 40 7.42 -16.48 -7.74
C LEU A 40 5.91 -16.78 -7.67
N ASP A 41 5.39 -17.43 -8.69
CA ASP A 41 3.96 -17.81 -8.83
C ASP A 41 2.98 -16.62 -8.78
N THR A 42 3.47 -15.40 -8.98
CA THR A 42 2.60 -14.22 -9.04
C THR A 42 2.04 -14.02 -10.44
N PRO A 43 0.86 -13.38 -10.58
CA PRO A 43 0.29 -13.06 -11.90
C PRO A 43 1.25 -12.24 -12.77
N ARG A 44 0.97 -12.21 -14.08
CA ARG A 44 1.66 -11.30 -15.00
C ARG A 44 1.41 -9.85 -14.60
N GLU A 45 2.43 -9.02 -14.73
CA GLU A 45 2.34 -7.59 -14.47
C GLU A 45 2.91 -6.85 -15.69
N ALA A 46 2.16 -5.86 -16.19
CA ALA A 46 2.48 -5.17 -17.44
C ALA A 46 3.91 -4.60 -17.48
N ALA A 47 4.42 -4.09 -16.36
CA ALA A 47 5.76 -3.52 -16.28
C ALA A 47 6.89 -4.55 -16.58
N PHE A 48 6.72 -5.83 -16.20
CA PHE A 48 7.67 -6.89 -16.57
C PHE A 48 7.46 -7.38 -18.01
N ASP A 49 6.21 -7.38 -18.48
CA ASP A 49 5.87 -7.72 -19.88
C ASP A 49 6.44 -6.71 -20.88
N ASP A 50 6.43 -5.42 -20.53
CA ASP A 50 7.03 -4.35 -21.33
C ASP A 50 8.55 -4.53 -21.44
N ILE A 51 9.24 -4.83 -20.34
CA ILE A 51 10.69 -5.08 -20.35
C ILE A 51 11.04 -6.28 -21.23
N THR A 52 10.30 -7.38 -21.09
CA THR A 52 10.52 -8.60 -21.87
C THR A 52 10.29 -8.36 -23.36
N SER A 53 9.23 -7.62 -23.70
CA SER A 53 8.91 -7.22 -25.07
C SER A 53 10.01 -6.32 -25.66
N LEU A 54 10.51 -5.34 -24.89
CA LEU A 54 11.62 -4.48 -25.31
C LEU A 54 12.91 -5.28 -25.54
N ALA A 55 13.21 -6.27 -24.71
CA ALA A 55 14.38 -7.14 -24.89
C ALA A 55 14.31 -7.90 -26.23
N ALA A 56 13.17 -8.51 -26.53
CA ALA A 56 12.91 -9.17 -27.82
C ALA A 56 13.08 -8.20 -29.01
N LEU A 57 12.45 -7.02 -28.92
CA LEU A 57 12.48 -6.01 -29.98
C LEU A 57 13.90 -5.47 -30.25
N ILE A 58 14.64 -5.08 -29.20
CA ILE A 58 15.98 -4.51 -29.34
C ILE A 58 16.97 -5.55 -29.89
N CYS A 59 16.84 -6.81 -29.45
CA CYS A 59 17.69 -7.90 -29.91
C CYS A 59 17.22 -8.53 -31.23
N ASN A 60 16.07 -8.09 -31.76
CA ASN A 60 15.40 -8.67 -32.92
C ASN A 60 15.20 -10.20 -32.79
N ALA A 61 14.94 -10.67 -31.57
CA ALA A 61 14.78 -12.09 -31.24
C ALA A 61 13.28 -12.44 -31.09
N PRO A 62 12.86 -13.66 -31.49
CA PRO A 62 11.48 -14.11 -31.38
C PRO A 62 11.10 -14.44 -29.95
N MET A 63 12.08 -14.71 -29.08
CA MET A 63 11.87 -15.08 -27.70
C MET A 63 12.65 -14.20 -26.74
N ALA A 64 12.01 -13.83 -25.63
CA ALA A 64 12.65 -13.16 -24.50
C ALA A 64 11.96 -13.58 -23.18
N LEU A 65 12.74 -13.64 -22.11
CA LEU A 65 12.28 -14.10 -20.80
C LEU A 65 12.88 -13.24 -19.67
N ILE A 66 12.05 -12.92 -18.69
CA ILE A 66 12.54 -12.63 -17.33
C ILE A 66 12.44 -13.95 -16.55
N SER A 67 13.58 -14.60 -16.40
CA SER A 67 13.70 -15.92 -15.81
C SER A 67 14.29 -15.84 -14.40
N LEU A 68 13.64 -16.48 -13.44
CA LEU A 68 14.11 -16.63 -12.06
C LEU A 68 14.43 -18.10 -11.78
N VAL A 69 15.55 -18.36 -11.12
CA VAL A 69 16.05 -19.72 -10.87
C VAL A 69 15.69 -20.13 -9.45
N ASP A 70 14.70 -21.01 -9.30
CA ASP A 70 14.24 -21.56 -8.02
C ASP A 70 14.94 -22.90 -7.72
N ALA A 71 14.60 -23.56 -6.61
CA ALA A 71 15.29 -24.76 -6.14
C ALA A 71 15.18 -25.97 -7.08
N ASP A 72 14.03 -26.16 -7.74
CA ASP A 72 13.71 -27.32 -8.58
C ASP A 72 13.24 -26.94 -10.00
N ARG A 73 13.07 -25.64 -10.26
CA ARG A 73 12.53 -25.12 -11.51
C ARG A 73 13.14 -23.78 -11.91
N GLN A 74 12.94 -23.45 -13.17
CA GLN A 74 13.14 -22.12 -13.71
C GLN A 74 11.75 -21.53 -13.95
N TRP A 75 11.43 -20.41 -13.29
CA TRP A 75 10.12 -19.77 -13.37
C TRP A 75 10.20 -18.46 -14.14
N PHE A 76 9.25 -18.20 -15.02
CA PHE A 76 9.24 -17.00 -15.86
C PHE A 76 8.29 -15.97 -15.29
N LYS A 77 8.85 -14.83 -14.86
CA LYS A 77 8.03 -13.68 -14.45
C LYS A 77 7.29 -13.09 -15.64
N SER A 78 7.92 -13.14 -16.80
CA SER A 78 7.36 -12.70 -18.07
C SER A 78 8.06 -13.46 -19.19
N GLU A 79 7.29 -13.75 -20.24
CA GLU A 79 7.75 -14.45 -21.43
C GLU A 79 7.14 -13.84 -22.69
N VAL A 80 7.94 -13.86 -23.75
CA VAL A 80 7.53 -13.64 -25.14
C VAL A 80 8.02 -14.84 -25.94
N GLY A 81 7.11 -15.50 -26.65
CA GLY A 81 7.43 -16.52 -27.66
C GLY A 81 7.79 -17.91 -27.13
N MET A 82 8.02 -18.09 -25.83
CA MET A 82 8.40 -19.38 -25.25
C MET A 82 7.19 -20.30 -25.06
N GLY A 83 6.00 -19.74 -24.79
CA GLY A 83 4.77 -20.52 -24.68
C GLY A 83 4.66 -21.41 -23.44
N ALA A 84 5.56 -21.24 -22.48
CA ALA A 84 5.56 -21.90 -21.17
C ALA A 84 5.77 -20.86 -20.07
N GLN A 85 5.32 -21.15 -18.85
CA GLN A 85 5.52 -20.28 -17.67
C GLN A 85 6.70 -20.72 -16.79
N GLN A 86 7.18 -21.95 -16.96
CA GLN A 86 8.31 -22.50 -16.24
C GLN A 86 8.87 -23.72 -16.98
N THR A 87 10.11 -24.09 -16.63
CA THR A 87 10.78 -25.31 -17.10
C THR A 87 11.45 -26.01 -15.91
N PRO A 88 11.67 -27.34 -15.98
CA PRO A 88 12.46 -28.05 -14.98
C PRO A 88 13.88 -27.48 -14.88
N LEU A 89 14.46 -27.41 -13.67
CA LEU A 89 15.78 -26.80 -13.46
C LEU A 89 16.88 -27.48 -14.27
N HIS A 90 16.85 -28.80 -14.43
CA HIS A 90 17.84 -29.54 -15.21
C HIS A 90 17.83 -29.20 -16.71
N SER A 91 16.75 -28.59 -17.21
CA SER A 91 16.65 -28.12 -18.59
C SER A 91 17.03 -26.64 -18.74
N SER A 92 17.32 -25.93 -17.63
CA SER A 92 17.51 -24.49 -17.60
C SER A 92 18.88 -24.05 -18.13
N ILE A 93 18.87 -23.28 -19.22
CA ILE A 93 20.06 -22.54 -19.66
C ILE A 93 20.37 -21.39 -18.68
N CYS A 94 19.34 -20.78 -18.08
CA CYS A 94 19.52 -19.66 -17.15
C CYS A 94 20.19 -20.08 -15.84
N ALA A 95 20.08 -21.35 -15.44
CA ALA A 95 20.80 -21.91 -14.29
C ALA A 95 22.33 -21.91 -14.51
N HIS A 96 22.77 -21.94 -15.77
CA HIS A 96 24.19 -21.75 -16.12
C HIS A 96 24.55 -20.27 -16.20
N ALA A 97 23.63 -19.42 -16.68
CA ALA A 97 23.86 -17.99 -16.78
C ALA A 97 24.11 -17.32 -15.42
N ILE A 98 23.43 -17.76 -14.35
CA ILE A 98 23.63 -17.21 -13.00
C ILE A 98 25.02 -17.51 -12.40
N LEU A 99 25.79 -18.41 -13.02
CA LEU A 99 27.17 -18.72 -12.64
C LEU A 99 28.18 -17.76 -13.25
N GLU A 100 27.78 -16.98 -14.26
CA GLU A 100 28.62 -15.97 -14.91
C GLU A 100 28.53 -14.62 -14.17
N ASP A 101 29.51 -13.74 -14.39
CA ASP A 101 29.56 -12.44 -13.70
C ASP A 101 28.44 -11.47 -14.15
N GLU A 102 28.33 -11.17 -15.44
CA GLU A 102 27.36 -10.17 -15.91
C GLU A 102 26.42 -10.70 -17.00
N VAL A 103 26.96 -11.45 -17.96
CA VAL A 103 26.24 -11.91 -19.15
C VAL A 103 26.74 -13.27 -19.58
N LEU A 104 25.83 -14.09 -20.12
CA LEU A 104 26.15 -15.32 -20.84
C LEU A 104 25.65 -15.18 -22.27
N VAL A 105 26.54 -15.39 -23.25
CA VAL A 105 26.19 -15.43 -24.68
C VAL A 105 26.62 -16.78 -25.25
N VAL A 106 25.69 -17.45 -25.92
CA VAL A 106 25.88 -18.73 -26.60
C VAL A 106 25.32 -18.56 -28.02
N GLU A 107 26.22 -18.43 -28.98
CA GLU A 107 25.86 -18.16 -30.38
C GLU A 107 25.19 -19.36 -31.06
N ASP A 108 25.61 -20.57 -30.68
CA ASP A 108 25.02 -21.85 -31.09
C ASP A 108 25.05 -22.87 -29.95
N THR A 109 23.91 -23.09 -29.28
CA THR A 109 23.76 -24.03 -28.15
C THR A 109 23.98 -25.48 -28.54
N LEU A 110 23.80 -25.86 -29.81
CA LEU A 110 24.07 -27.24 -30.28
C LEU A 110 25.58 -27.48 -30.45
N ALA A 111 26.33 -26.42 -30.75
CA ALA A 111 27.79 -26.47 -30.85
C ALA A 111 28.48 -26.31 -29.49
N ASP A 112 27.77 -25.76 -28.49
CA ASP A 112 28.29 -25.59 -27.13
C ASP A 112 28.16 -26.91 -26.33
N PRO A 113 29.27 -27.53 -25.88
CA PRO A 113 29.25 -28.79 -25.15
C PRO A 113 28.42 -28.76 -23.86
N ARG A 114 28.20 -27.58 -23.26
CA ARG A 114 27.39 -27.41 -22.05
C ARG A 114 25.90 -27.64 -22.31
N PHE A 115 25.45 -27.41 -23.55
CA PHE A 115 24.02 -27.35 -23.88
C PHE A 115 23.60 -28.34 -24.98
N ALA A 116 24.54 -28.99 -25.68
CA ALA A 116 24.23 -29.87 -26.80
C ALA A 116 23.22 -30.99 -26.48
N CYS A 117 23.27 -31.57 -25.27
CA CYS A 117 22.31 -32.60 -24.82
C CYS A 117 21.14 -32.04 -23.99
N ASN A 118 21.00 -30.72 -23.88
CA ASN A 118 19.89 -30.11 -23.13
C ASN A 118 18.56 -30.41 -23.85
N PRO A 119 17.48 -30.81 -23.13
CA PRO A 119 16.18 -31.09 -23.74
C PRO A 119 15.61 -29.95 -24.59
N LEU A 120 15.85 -28.68 -24.21
CA LEU A 120 15.38 -27.51 -24.97
C LEU A 120 16.19 -27.25 -26.25
N VAL A 121 17.35 -27.90 -26.41
CA VAL A 121 18.25 -27.78 -27.58
C VAL A 121 18.07 -28.96 -28.53
N SER A 122 18.04 -30.17 -27.97
CA SER A 122 17.91 -31.44 -28.70
C SER A 122 16.47 -31.83 -29.03
N GLY A 123 15.49 -31.30 -28.29
CA GLY A 123 14.05 -31.42 -28.53
C GLY A 123 13.39 -30.07 -28.71
N GLU A 124 12.07 -30.05 -28.94
CA GLU A 124 11.32 -28.80 -29.06
C GLU A 124 11.56 -27.86 -27.85
N PRO A 125 11.80 -26.56 -28.06
CA PRO A 125 11.65 -25.81 -29.31
C PRO A 125 12.91 -25.77 -30.21
N TYR A 126 13.93 -26.57 -29.94
CA TYR A 126 15.22 -26.58 -30.65
C TYR A 126 15.96 -25.26 -30.53
N LEU A 127 16.13 -24.76 -29.30
CA LEU A 127 16.88 -23.54 -29.02
C LEU A 127 18.30 -23.67 -29.59
N ARG A 128 18.72 -22.65 -30.34
CA ARG A 128 20.05 -22.51 -30.94
C ARG A 128 20.81 -21.31 -30.43
N PHE A 129 20.14 -20.26 -29.97
CA PHE A 129 20.80 -19.05 -29.48
C PHE A 129 20.32 -18.69 -28.08
N TYR A 130 21.26 -18.21 -27.26
CA TYR A 130 20.96 -17.64 -25.94
C TYR A 130 21.86 -16.42 -25.69
N ALA A 131 21.27 -15.31 -25.29
CA ALA A 131 22.00 -14.22 -24.64
C ALA A 131 21.21 -13.76 -23.41
N GLY A 132 21.85 -13.76 -22.24
CA GLY A 132 21.20 -13.41 -20.98
C GLY A 132 22.06 -12.53 -20.10
N ALA A 133 21.48 -11.46 -19.58
CA ALA A 133 22.07 -10.63 -18.55
C ALA A 133 21.57 -11.06 -17.17
N VAL A 134 22.49 -11.20 -16.21
CA VAL A 134 22.19 -11.72 -14.87
C VAL A 134 21.40 -10.69 -14.05
N LEU A 135 20.34 -11.16 -13.39
CA LEU A 135 19.54 -10.39 -12.44
C LEU A 135 20.18 -10.51 -11.05
N ARG A 136 20.95 -9.50 -10.64
CA ARG A 136 21.65 -9.48 -9.34
C ARG A 136 20.92 -8.64 -8.31
N SER A 137 20.76 -9.19 -7.10
CA SER A 137 20.29 -8.43 -5.94
C SER A 137 21.28 -7.32 -5.56
N PRO A 138 20.86 -6.33 -4.75
CA PRO A 138 21.77 -5.34 -4.18
C PRO A 138 22.95 -5.95 -3.41
N ASP A 139 22.74 -7.15 -2.81
CA ASP A 139 23.75 -7.92 -2.10
C ASP A 139 24.66 -8.75 -3.05
N GLY A 140 24.49 -8.60 -4.36
CA GLY A 140 25.29 -9.26 -5.39
C GLY A 140 24.86 -10.68 -5.76
N LEU A 141 23.76 -11.18 -5.19
CA LEU A 141 23.28 -12.55 -5.38
C LEU A 141 22.58 -12.70 -6.74
N PRO A 142 22.93 -13.70 -7.57
CA PRO A 142 22.32 -13.88 -8.88
C PRO A 142 20.99 -14.63 -8.75
N LEU A 143 19.87 -13.94 -8.99
CA LEU A 143 18.52 -14.51 -8.79
C LEU A 143 17.96 -15.15 -10.07
N GLY A 144 18.49 -14.78 -11.23
CA GLY A 144 17.98 -15.19 -12.53
C GLY A 144 18.64 -14.45 -13.68
N SER A 145 17.97 -14.37 -14.82
CA SER A 145 18.43 -13.61 -15.99
C SER A 145 17.28 -12.97 -16.76
N LEU A 146 17.56 -11.81 -17.37
CA LEU A 146 16.79 -11.30 -18.50
C LEU A 146 17.50 -11.81 -19.76
N CYS A 147 16.84 -12.66 -20.53
CA CYS A 147 17.46 -13.30 -21.67
C CYS A 147 16.61 -13.25 -22.94
N VAL A 148 17.28 -13.37 -24.08
CA VAL A 148 16.71 -13.50 -25.41
C VAL A 148 17.17 -14.83 -26.01
N LEU A 149 16.26 -15.49 -26.73
CA LEU A 149 16.50 -16.82 -27.28
C LEU A 149 16.04 -16.89 -28.74
N ASP A 150 16.59 -17.86 -29.46
CA ASP A 150 16.19 -18.17 -30.83
C ASP A 150 16.37 -19.65 -31.16
N THR A 151 15.63 -20.13 -32.16
CA THR A 151 15.77 -21.46 -32.77
C THR A 151 16.80 -21.49 -33.92
N MET A 152 17.43 -20.35 -34.22
CA MET A 152 18.53 -20.20 -35.18
C MET A 152 19.79 -19.66 -34.48
N PRO A 153 21.00 -20.11 -34.85
CA PRO A 153 22.25 -19.53 -34.35
C PRO A 153 22.36 -18.04 -34.68
N ARG A 154 22.92 -17.24 -33.77
CA ARG A 154 23.02 -15.78 -33.93
C ARG A 154 24.23 -15.21 -33.21
N THR A 155 24.71 -14.08 -33.72
CA THR A 155 25.67 -13.20 -33.04
C THR A 155 24.92 -12.00 -32.46
N ILE A 156 25.31 -11.53 -31.27
CA ILE A 156 24.70 -10.34 -30.65
C ILE A 156 25.63 -9.12 -30.78
N ALA A 157 25.07 -7.97 -31.17
CA ALA A 157 25.86 -6.74 -31.27
C ALA A 157 26.16 -6.18 -29.86
N PRO A 158 27.31 -5.51 -29.64
CA PRO A 158 27.65 -4.93 -28.33
C PRO A 158 26.58 -3.99 -27.77
N ARG A 159 25.94 -3.18 -28.62
CA ARG A 159 24.84 -2.28 -28.21
C ARG A 159 23.60 -3.03 -27.74
N GLN A 160 23.31 -4.19 -28.29
CA GLN A 160 22.17 -5.02 -27.86
C GLN A 160 22.46 -5.66 -26.51
N LEU A 161 23.71 -6.10 -26.30
CA LEU A 161 24.17 -6.62 -25.01
C LEU A 161 24.12 -5.55 -23.91
N GLU A 162 24.60 -4.34 -24.20
CA GLU A 162 24.48 -3.18 -23.30
C GLU A 162 23.02 -2.88 -22.94
N ALA A 163 22.12 -2.93 -23.93
CA ALA A 163 20.68 -2.76 -23.71
C ALA A 163 20.10 -3.86 -22.81
N LEU A 164 20.48 -5.12 -23.03
CA LEU A 164 20.03 -6.25 -22.23
C LEU A 164 20.48 -6.11 -20.77
N GLN A 165 21.74 -5.72 -20.54
CA GLN A 165 22.24 -5.42 -19.19
C GLN A 165 21.50 -4.23 -18.55
N ALA A 166 21.19 -3.18 -19.32
CA ALA A 166 20.42 -2.05 -18.81
C ALA A 166 19.01 -2.45 -18.41
N LEU A 167 18.33 -3.26 -19.23
CA LEU A 167 17.00 -3.79 -18.92
C LEU A 167 17.03 -4.74 -17.72
N ALA A 168 18.07 -5.57 -17.56
CA ALA A 168 18.25 -6.42 -16.39
C ALA A 168 18.35 -5.59 -15.09
N ARG A 169 19.08 -4.46 -15.12
CA ARG A 169 19.10 -3.51 -14.00
C ARG A 169 17.72 -2.89 -13.72
N GLN A 170 16.96 -2.56 -14.76
CA GLN A 170 15.58 -2.05 -14.59
C GLN A 170 14.64 -3.10 -13.99
N THR A 171 14.76 -4.37 -14.41
CA THR A 171 14.00 -5.48 -13.82
C THR A 171 14.28 -5.60 -12.33
N MET A 172 15.55 -5.55 -11.92
CA MET A 172 15.91 -5.60 -10.49
C MET A 172 15.43 -4.39 -9.71
N ALA A 173 15.51 -3.18 -10.27
CA ALA A 173 14.96 -1.98 -9.64
C ALA A 173 13.45 -2.08 -9.42
N LEU A 174 12.71 -2.64 -10.39
CA LEU A 174 11.28 -2.88 -10.28
C LEU A 174 10.94 -3.93 -9.22
N MET A 175 11.71 -5.03 -9.16
CA MET A 175 11.57 -6.04 -8.10
C MET A 175 11.80 -5.45 -6.71
N GLU A 176 12.81 -4.58 -6.56
CA GLU A 176 13.12 -3.92 -5.28
C GLU A 176 12.03 -2.94 -4.85
N LEU A 177 11.51 -2.15 -5.79
CA LEU A 177 10.38 -1.27 -5.54
C LEU A 177 9.15 -2.06 -5.07
N ARG A 178 8.84 -3.17 -5.75
CA ARG A 178 7.72 -4.06 -5.39
C ARG A 178 7.88 -4.62 -3.98
N ARG A 179 9.06 -5.12 -3.62
CA ARG A 179 9.38 -5.62 -2.28
C ARG A 179 9.23 -4.54 -1.22
N THR A 180 9.78 -3.35 -1.46
CA THR A 180 9.73 -2.23 -0.51
C THR A 180 8.30 -1.76 -0.26
N LEU A 181 7.47 -1.69 -1.31
CA LEU A 181 6.05 -1.35 -1.18
C LEU A 181 5.28 -2.38 -0.35
N ALA A 182 5.52 -3.67 -0.58
CA ALA A 182 4.88 -4.73 0.19
C ALA A 182 5.23 -4.65 1.69
N LEU A 183 6.52 -4.45 2.02
CA LEU A 183 6.98 -4.28 3.40
C LEU A 183 6.36 -3.04 4.07
N ALA A 184 6.27 -1.92 3.34
CA ALA A 184 5.65 -0.70 3.86
C ALA A 184 4.14 -0.88 4.12
N GLN A 185 3.43 -1.61 3.25
CA GLN A 185 2.02 -1.95 3.44
C GLN A 185 1.83 -2.85 4.66
N GLU A 186 2.64 -3.89 4.82
CA GLU A 186 2.58 -4.78 5.99
C GLU A 186 2.85 -4.03 7.29
N ALA A 187 3.86 -3.17 7.32
CA ALA A 187 4.16 -2.34 8.49
C ALA A 187 2.99 -1.39 8.84
N ASN A 188 2.32 -0.83 7.82
CA ASN A 188 1.13 0.00 8.03
C ASN A 188 -0.05 -0.79 8.58
N HIS A 189 -0.30 -2.00 8.06
CA HIS A 189 -1.35 -2.89 8.58
C HIS A 189 -1.08 -3.33 10.02
N TYR A 190 0.17 -3.67 10.34
CA TYR A 190 0.56 -4.02 11.71
C TYR A 190 0.33 -2.85 12.68
N ARG A 191 0.73 -1.63 12.30
CA ARG A 191 0.46 -0.42 13.10
C ARG A 191 -1.04 -0.18 13.31
N ALA A 192 -1.86 -0.39 12.28
CA ALA A 192 -3.31 -0.28 12.37
C ALA A 192 -3.90 -1.32 13.35
N ARG A 193 -3.49 -2.59 13.26
CA ARG A 193 -3.95 -3.66 14.16
C ARG A 193 -3.61 -3.38 15.62
N LEU A 194 -2.40 -2.90 15.90
CA LEU A 194 -2.02 -2.50 17.26
C LEU A 194 -2.92 -1.38 17.80
N MET A 195 -3.25 -0.40 16.97
CA MET A 195 -4.18 0.68 17.36
C MET A 195 -5.59 0.16 17.63
N ALA A 196 -6.07 -0.82 16.85
CA ALA A 196 -7.38 -1.44 17.07
C ALA A 196 -7.44 -2.25 18.38
N ILE A 197 -6.40 -3.04 18.68
CA ILE A 197 -6.30 -3.83 19.92
C ILE A 197 -6.23 -2.89 21.13
N ALA A 198 -5.33 -1.90 21.10
CA ALA A 198 -5.22 -0.90 22.17
C ALA A 198 -6.55 -0.16 22.38
N GLY A 199 -7.25 0.17 21.29
CA GLY A 199 -8.56 0.81 21.37
C GLY A 199 -9.65 -0.08 21.96
N HIS A 200 -9.65 -1.38 21.68
CA HIS A 200 -10.58 -2.32 22.28
C HIS A 200 -10.33 -2.49 23.79
N ASP A 201 -9.07 -2.72 24.17
CA ASP A 201 -8.71 -3.07 25.55
C ASP A 201 -8.80 -1.88 26.49
N LEU A 202 -8.64 -0.64 25.99
CA LEU A 202 -8.83 0.57 26.78
C LEU A 202 -10.32 0.94 26.96
N LYS A 203 -11.25 0.45 26.13
CA LYS A 203 -12.69 0.71 26.32
C LYS A 203 -13.24 0.05 27.59
N ALA A 204 -12.77 -1.13 27.95
CA ALA A 204 -13.23 -1.83 29.15
C ALA A 204 -12.94 -1.04 30.44
N PRO A 205 -11.69 -0.61 30.73
CA PRO A 205 -11.39 0.20 31.91
C PRO A 205 -12.06 1.59 31.85
N LEU A 206 -12.17 2.23 30.68
CA LEU A 206 -12.85 3.53 30.55
C LEU A 206 -14.35 3.47 30.86
N ARG A 207 -15.04 2.41 30.40
CA ARG A 207 -16.45 2.17 30.75
C ARG A 207 -16.64 1.93 32.24
N SER A 208 -15.73 1.15 32.84
CA SER A 208 -15.73 0.89 34.29
C SER A 208 -15.53 2.17 35.10
N ALA A 209 -14.55 3.01 34.72
CA ALA A 209 -14.31 4.31 35.33
C ALA A 209 -15.53 5.24 35.18
N GLY A 210 -16.14 5.29 33.99
CA GLY A 210 -17.35 6.07 33.74
C GLY A 210 -18.53 5.63 34.61
N TYR A 211 -18.71 4.33 34.82
CA TYR A 211 -19.73 3.78 35.71
C TYR A 211 -19.49 4.15 37.18
N ALA A 212 -18.23 4.08 37.64
CA ALA A 212 -17.86 4.46 39.00
C ALA A 212 -18.17 5.95 39.28
N LEU A 213 -17.84 6.84 38.34
CA LEU A 213 -18.15 8.28 38.46
C LEU A 213 -19.66 8.54 38.47
N GLU A 214 -20.43 7.87 37.62
CA GLU A 214 -21.89 8.01 37.61
C GLU A 214 -22.53 7.52 38.92
N LYS A 215 -21.98 6.43 39.50
CA LYS A 215 -22.42 5.94 40.81
C LYS A 215 -22.13 6.96 41.92
N LEU A 216 -20.93 7.55 41.95
CA LEU A 216 -20.57 8.60 42.91
C LEU A 216 -21.46 9.85 42.77
N ARG A 217 -21.73 10.28 41.54
CA ARG A 217 -22.60 11.42 41.25
C ARG A 217 -24.01 11.23 41.83
N ARG A 218 -24.56 10.01 41.75
CA ARG A 218 -25.91 9.70 42.28
C ARG A 218 -25.98 9.64 43.80
N THR A 219 -24.86 9.42 44.48
CA THR A 219 -24.79 9.39 45.95
C THR A 219 -24.58 10.76 46.59
N LEU A 220 -24.16 11.75 45.81
CA LEU A 220 -23.89 13.09 46.33
C LEU A 220 -25.17 13.96 46.32
N PRO A 221 -25.35 14.83 47.34
CA PRO A 221 -26.36 15.88 47.32
C PRO A 221 -26.22 16.78 46.08
N GLY A 222 -27.33 17.30 45.55
CA GLY A 222 -27.36 18.08 44.30
C GLY A 222 -26.59 19.42 44.33
N ASP A 223 -26.20 19.87 45.52
CA ASP A 223 -25.40 21.07 45.77
C ASP A 223 -23.95 20.75 46.17
N ALA A 224 -23.54 19.48 46.11
CA ALA A 224 -22.22 19.09 46.53
C ALA A 224 -21.13 19.76 45.67
N PRO A 225 -20.12 20.41 46.29
CA PRO A 225 -19.09 21.15 45.56
C PRO A 225 -18.22 20.28 44.64
N ALA A 226 -18.25 18.95 44.81
CA ALA A 226 -17.55 17.99 43.97
C ALA A 226 -18.29 17.63 42.66
N LEU A 227 -19.57 18.02 42.50
CA LEU A 227 -20.37 17.69 41.31
C LEU A 227 -19.78 18.22 39.99
N PRO A 228 -19.31 19.49 39.90
CA PRO A 228 -18.68 20.00 38.69
C PRO A 228 -17.47 19.16 38.28
N ALA A 229 -16.59 18.85 39.24
CA ALA A 229 -15.39 18.04 38.99
C ALA A 229 -15.72 16.61 38.52
N LEU A 230 -16.81 16.01 39.04
CA LEU A 230 -17.28 14.69 38.59
C LEU A 230 -17.85 14.72 37.17
N ASP A 231 -18.59 15.77 36.82
CA ASP A 231 -19.11 15.94 35.47
C ASP A 231 -17.98 16.20 34.45
N ASP A 232 -16.96 16.95 34.83
CA ASP A 232 -15.75 17.17 34.02
C ASP A 232 -14.98 15.85 33.80
N ALA A 233 -14.76 15.06 34.86
CA ALA A 233 -14.11 13.76 34.75
C ALA A 233 -14.87 12.78 33.85
N ARG A 234 -16.22 12.79 33.94
CA ARG A 234 -17.08 11.98 33.09
C ARG A 234 -17.03 12.45 31.63
N ALA A 235 -17.01 13.76 31.39
CA ALA A 235 -16.87 14.33 30.05
C ALA A 235 -15.53 13.95 29.41
N ALA A 236 -14.44 14.01 30.19
CA ALA A 236 -13.10 13.60 29.77
C ALA A 236 -13.04 12.11 29.40
N LEU A 237 -13.58 11.21 30.24
CA LEU A 237 -13.65 9.78 29.92
C LEU A 237 -14.47 9.49 28.67
N GLY A 238 -15.61 10.18 28.50
CA GLY A 238 -16.42 10.06 27.29
C GLY A 238 -15.69 10.55 26.04
N GLN A 239 -14.83 11.57 26.16
CA GLN A 239 -13.99 12.06 25.07
C GLN A 239 -12.90 11.07 24.69
N ILE A 240 -12.26 10.42 25.67
CA ILE A 240 -11.27 9.37 25.44
C ILE A 240 -11.93 8.16 24.74
N GLY A 241 -13.09 7.72 25.22
CA GLY A 241 -13.83 6.60 24.62
C GLY A 241 -14.17 6.84 23.14
N ARG A 242 -14.70 8.03 22.82
CA ARG A 242 -14.98 8.41 21.41
C ARG A 242 -13.72 8.47 20.56
N GLY A 243 -12.60 8.94 21.12
CA GLY A 243 -11.31 8.94 20.43
C GLY A 243 -10.86 7.52 20.04
N PHE A 244 -11.04 6.54 20.94
CA PHE A 244 -10.76 5.14 20.64
C PHE A 244 -11.71 4.51 19.64
N ASP A 245 -13.00 4.84 19.67
CA ASP A 245 -13.95 4.38 18.65
C ASP A 245 -13.55 4.86 17.25
N GLN A 246 -13.08 6.10 17.16
CA GLN A 246 -12.62 6.69 15.90
C GLN A 246 -11.30 6.07 15.42
N LEU A 247 -10.34 5.85 16.33
CA LEU A 247 -9.09 5.14 16.01
C LEU A 247 -9.34 3.70 15.54
N ALA A 248 -10.22 2.97 16.22
CA ALA A 248 -10.61 1.62 15.81
C ALA A 248 -11.30 1.62 14.44
N SER A 249 -12.18 2.58 14.18
CA SER A 249 -12.87 2.70 12.88
C SER A 249 -11.89 2.95 11.73
N LEU A 250 -10.85 3.77 11.97
CA LEU A 250 -9.77 4.02 11.01
C LEU A 250 -8.86 2.80 10.80
N ALA A 251 -8.59 2.05 11.87
CA ALA A 251 -7.77 0.83 11.79
C ALA A 251 -8.47 -0.29 11.03
N ILE A 252 -9.79 -0.45 11.21
CA ILE A 252 -10.61 -1.43 10.47
C ILE A 252 -10.74 -1.02 9.00
N ALA A 253 -10.93 0.27 8.71
CA ALA A 253 -11.04 0.77 7.34
C ALA A 253 -9.71 0.80 6.57
N GLY A 254 -8.57 0.61 7.24
CA GLY A 254 -7.24 0.55 6.63
C GLY A 254 -6.64 -0.85 6.61
N GLY A 255 -7.43 -1.90 6.86
CA GLY A 255 -6.97 -3.28 6.99
C GLY A 255 -6.85 -4.05 5.67
N ASP A 256 -7.36 -3.52 4.57
CA ASP A 256 -7.24 -4.10 3.22
C ASP A 256 -7.17 -2.97 2.20
N ASP A 257 -6.55 -3.22 1.05
CA ASP A 257 -6.67 -2.43 -0.21
C ASP A 257 -8.14 -2.26 -0.69
N ALA A 258 -9.11 -2.77 0.08
CA ALA A 258 -10.53 -2.55 -0.09
C ALA A 258 -10.86 -1.08 0.21
N ARG A 259 -10.97 -0.28 -0.86
CA ARG A 259 -11.67 1.00 -0.80
C ARG A 259 -13.01 0.78 -0.08
N PRO A 260 -13.37 1.63 0.89
CA PRO A 260 -14.61 1.46 1.64
C PRO A 260 -15.79 1.40 0.67
N ASP A 261 -16.72 0.47 0.88
CA ASP A 261 -17.92 0.36 0.05
C ASP A 261 -18.71 1.66 0.13
N LEU A 262 -18.90 2.30 -1.03
CA LEU A 262 -19.53 3.61 -1.12
C LEU A 262 -20.97 3.43 -1.55
N ILE A 263 -21.88 3.83 -0.67
CA ILE A 263 -23.31 3.78 -0.93
C ILE A 263 -23.85 5.16 -1.26
N ASP A 264 -24.92 5.20 -2.06
CA ASP A 264 -25.66 6.43 -2.32
C ASP A 264 -26.53 6.75 -1.11
N LEU A 265 -26.20 7.81 -0.39
CA LEU A 265 -26.89 8.20 0.85
C LEU A 265 -27.36 9.66 0.83
N PRO A 266 -28.49 9.99 1.50
CA PRO A 266 -28.89 11.38 1.71
C PRO A 266 -27.89 12.09 2.62
N LEU A 267 -27.29 13.19 2.14
CA LEU A 267 -26.32 13.95 2.94
C LEU A 267 -26.96 14.57 4.19
N GLN A 268 -28.25 14.94 4.09
CA GLN A 268 -29.00 15.52 5.18
C GLN A 268 -29.08 14.59 6.40
N ASP A 269 -29.32 13.30 6.20
CA ASP A 269 -29.42 12.32 7.29
C ASP A 269 -28.12 12.25 8.11
N VAL A 270 -26.97 12.30 7.42
CA VAL A 270 -25.65 12.31 8.06
C VAL A 270 -25.45 13.61 8.86
N ILE A 271 -25.84 14.75 8.29
CA ILE A 271 -25.76 16.05 8.96
C ILE A 271 -26.66 16.07 10.20
N ASP A 272 -27.87 15.51 10.12
CA ASP A 272 -28.83 15.48 11.23
C ASP A 272 -28.34 14.61 12.40
N ASP A 273 -27.73 13.45 12.12
CA ASP A 273 -27.11 12.60 13.14
C ASP A 273 -26.00 13.36 13.91
N ILE A 274 -25.17 14.10 13.18
CA ILE A 274 -24.09 14.89 13.77
C ILE A 274 -24.66 16.06 14.58
N LEU A 275 -25.66 16.77 14.04
CA LEU A 275 -26.30 17.89 14.74
C LEU A 275 -27.01 17.46 16.02
N ALA A 276 -27.65 16.28 16.03
CA ALA A 276 -28.28 15.73 17.23
C ALA A 276 -27.27 15.58 18.38
N THR A 277 -26.02 15.24 18.05
CA THR A 277 -24.92 15.10 19.01
C THR A 277 -24.44 16.45 19.54
N TRP A 278 -24.37 17.48 18.70
CA TRP A 278 -23.72 18.77 19.04
C TRP A 278 -24.67 19.92 19.41
N ARG A 279 -25.99 19.77 19.21
CA ARG A 279 -26.99 20.80 19.58
C ARG A 279 -26.96 21.18 21.06
N ARG A 280 -26.96 20.19 21.97
CA ARG A 280 -26.93 20.46 23.42
C ARG A 280 -25.62 21.13 23.87
N PRO A 281 -24.43 20.61 23.52
CA PRO A 281 -23.16 21.28 23.83
C PRO A 281 -23.09 22.74 23.32
N ALA A 282 -23.57 22.99 22.10
CA ALA A 282 -23.59 24.35 21.55
C ALA A 282 -24.53 25.28 22.33
N GLN A 283 -25.72 24.81 22.72
CA GLN A 283 -26.66 25.57 23.54
C GLN A 283 -26.12 25.89 24.94
N GLN A 284 -25.45 24.93 25.58
CA GLN A 284 -24.85 25.14 26.91
C GLN A 284 -23.77 26.23 26.89
N ARG A 285 -23.09 26.41 25.75
CA ARG A 285 -22.12 27.49 25.52
C ARG A 285 -22.75 28.78 24.96
N GLY A 286 -24.06 28.83 24.77
CA GLY A 286 -24.74 30.00 24.20
C GLY A 286 -24.44 30.25 22.71
N LEU A 287 -23.95 29.24 21.97
CA LEU A 287 -23.61 29.37 20.55
C LEU A 287 -24.83 29.22 19.65
N ARG A 288 -24.89 30.01 18.57
CA ARG A 288 -25.88 29.81 17.51
C ARG A 288 -25.40 28.76 16.50
N LEU A 289 -25.84 27.51 16.69
CA LEU A 289 -25.60 26.43 15.73
C LEU A 289 -26.66 26.44 14.63
N ARG A 290 -26.24 26.68 13.38
CA ARG A 290 -27.11 26.75 12.19
C ARG A 290 -26.83 25.61 11.21
N ASN A 291 -27.88 25.06 10.62
CA ASN A 291 -27.81 24.10 9.51
C ASN A 291 -28.42 24.76 8.27
N VAL A 292 -27.80 24.58 7.10
CA VAL A 292 -28.43 24.85 5.80
C VAL A 292 -28.91 23.51 5.22
N PRO A 293 -30.22 23.23 5.25
CA PRO A 293 -30.74 21.95 4.78
C PRO A 293 -30.41 21.68 3.31
N THR A 294 -30.26 20.41 2.97
CA THR A 294 -29.93 19.97 1.61
C THR A 294 -30.76 18.77 1.19
N ALA A 295 -31.07 18.67 -0.11
CA ALA A 295 -31.68 17.49 -0.72
C ALA A 295 -30.66 16.63 -1.49
N LEU A 296 -29.36 16.97 -1.41
CA LEU A 296 -28.31 16.30 -2.18
C LEU A 296 -28.04 14.89 -1.64
N ARG A 297 -27.80 13.97 -2.57
CA ARG A 297 -27.33 12.61 -2.32
C ARG A 297 -25.87 12.49 -2.71
N VAL A 298 -25.10 11.74 -1.94
CA VAL A 298 -23.64 11.62 -2.11
C VAL A 298 -23.24 10.14 -2.08
N ARG A 299 -22.20 9.79 -2.83
CA ARG A 299 -21.65 8.43 -2.84
C ARG A 299 -20.53 8.33 -1.82
N SER A 300 -20.82 7.74 -0.66
CA SER A 300 -19.89 7.74 0.47
C SER A 300 -20.09 6.55 1.41
N HIS A 301 -19.13 6.30 2.29
CA HIS A 301 -19.31 5.40 3.42
C HIS A 301 -19.93 6.17 4.61
N ARG A 302 -21.06 5.70 5.13
CA ARG A 302 -21.85 6.40 6.16
C ARG A 302 -21.04 6.71 7.42
N THR A 303 -20.44 5.69 8.04
CA THR A 303 -19.72 5.84 9.31
C THR A 303 -18.52 6.78 9.20
N LEU A 304 -17.65 6.58 8.20
CA LEU A 304 -16.48 7.42 7.96
C LEU A 304 -16.87 8.88 7.68
N LEU A 305 -17.91 9.11 6.86
CA LEU A 305 -18.38 10.48 6.61
C LEU A 305 -18.92 11.15 7.89
N SER A 306 -19.70 10.42 8.70
CA SER A 306 -20.17 10.90 10.00
C SER A 306 -19.01 11.23 10.94
N THR A 307 -17.97 10.39 10.97
CA THR A 307 -16.75 10.63 11.75
C THR A 307 -16.02 11.88 11.29
N LEU A 308 -15.82 12.06 9.98
CA LEU A 308 -15.12 13.19 9.40
C LEU A 308 -15.84 14.51 9.72
N LEU A 309 -17.11 14.61 9.33
CA LEU A 309 -17.91 15.82 9.54
C LEU A 309 -18.18 16.09 11.02
N GLY A 310 -18.37 15.04 11.82
CA GLY A 310 -18.57 15.14 13.26
C GLY A 310 -17.36 15.70 14.01
N ASN A 311 -16.14 15.37 13.58
CA ASN A 311 -14.93 15.96 14.15
C ASN A 311 -14.77 17.44 13.76
N LEU A 312 -15.09 17.81 12.52
CA LEU A 312 -15.07 19.21 12.09
C LEU A 312 -16.07 20.05 12.88
N LEU A 313 -17.32 19.59 13.00
CA LEU A 313 -18.34 20.30 13.75
C LEU A 313 -18.00 20.38 15.25
N GLY A 314 -17.49 19.29 15.81
CA GLY A 314 -17.04 19.25 17.20
C GLY A 314 -15.95 20.27 17.49
N ASN A 315 -14.97 20.42 16.60
CA ASN A 315 -13.93 21.43 16.74
C ASN A 315 -14.52 22.84 16.65
N ALA A 316 -15.40 23.10 15.68
CA ALA A 316 -16.06 24.40 15.55
C ALA A 316 -16.81 24.81 16.83
N VAL A 317 -17.52 23.88 17.48
CA VAL A 317 -18.22 24.14 18.75
C VAL A 317 -17.26 24.33 19.91
N LYS A 318 -16.18 23.54 19.98
CA LYS A 318 -15.20 23.61 21.08
C LYS A 318 -14.37 24.89 21.08
N TYR A 319 -14.00 25.39 19.89
CA TYR A 319 -13.10 26.54 19.74
C TYR A 319 -13.83 27.86 19.42
N THR A 320 -15.15 27.88 19.60
CA THR A 320 -15.97 29.09 19.56
C THR A 320 -16.49 29.41 20.95
N ASP A 321 -16.04 30.50 21.54
CA ASP A 321 -16.51 30.94 22.86
C ASP A 321 -17.83 31.70 22.76
N THR A 322 -17.93 32.62 21.79
CA THR A 322 -19.15 33.38 21.50
C THR A 322 -19.37 33.48 19.99
N GLY A 323 -20.64 33.48 19.56
CA GLY A 323 -21.00 33.67 18.16
C GLY A 323 -21.78 32.49 17.57
N SER A 324 -21.35 32.00 16.41
CA SER A 324 -22.11 31.01 15.64
C SER A 324 -21.25 29.98 14.92
N VAL A 325 -21.81 28.78 14.80
CA VAL A 325 -21.27 27.70 13.97
C VAL A 325 -22.30 27.38 12.90
N LEU A 326 -21.88 27.26 11.65
CA LEU A 326 -22.71 26.94 10.50
C LEU A 326 -22.19 25.67 9.82
N ILE A 327 -23.07 24.69 9.61
CA ILE A 327 -22.82 23.58 8.69
C ILE A 327 -23.75 23.70 7.49
N GLY A 328 -23.22 23.50 6.30
CA GLY A 328 -24.00 23.50 5.07
C GLY A 328 -23.22 22.85 3.94
N CYS A 329 -23.84 22.80 2.76
CA CYS A 329 -23.17 22.29 1.58
C CYS A 329 -23.58 23.05 0.33
N ARG A 330 -22.75 22.95 -0.70
CA ARG A 330 -23.01 23.53 -2.02
C ARG A 330 -22.59 22.56 -3.11
N ARG A 331 -23.36 22.52 -4.20
CA ARG A 331 -23.01 21.73 -5.38
C ARG A 331 -21.89 22.42 -6.15
N LEU A 332 -20.92 21.63 -6.60
CA LEU A 332 -19.78 22.03 -7.43
C LEU A 332 -19.70 21.04 -8.61
N GLY A 333 -20.54 21.23 -9.63
CA GLY A 333 -20.61 20.32 -10.78
C GLY A 333 -21.09 18.91 -10.38
N ASP A 334 -20.19 17.94 -10.54
CA ASP A 334 -20.32 16.52 -10.17
C ASP A 334 -19.96 16.23 -8.71
N ARG A 335 -19.63 17.26 -7.93
CA ARG A 335 -19.23 17.15 -6.53
C ARG A 335 -20.09 18.01 -5.62
N VAL A 336 -19.98 17.75 -4.32
CA VAL A 336 -20.59 18.52 -3.24
C VAL A 336 -19.49 18.98 -2.31
N ALA A 337 -19.43 20.29 -2.03
CA ALA A 337 -18.59 20.83 -0.97
C ALA A 337 -19.42 20.99 0.29
N VAL A 338 -19.10 20.24 1.34
CA VAL A 338 -19.62 20.45 2.69
C VAL A 338 -18.71 21.40 3.41
N GLU A 339 -19.28 22.46 4.00
CA GLU A 339 -18.54 23.50 4.70
C GLU A 339 -18.99 23.60 6.16
N VAL A 340 -18.02 23.64 7.07
CA VAL A 340 -18.22 23.97 8.49
C VAL A 340 -17.52 25.30 8.75
N LEU A 341 -18.29 26.30 9.13
CA LEU A 341 -17.83 27.65 9.43
C LEU A 341 -18.03 27.94 10.92
N ASP A 342 -17.02 28.51 11.54
CA ASP A 342 -17.07 29.00 12.92
C ASP A 342 -16.64 30.47 13.00
N THR A 343 -17.10 31.16 14.04
CA THR A 343 -16.66 32.51 14.39
C THR A 343 -15.71 32.50 15.58
N GLY A 344 -14.97 31.40 15.76
CA GLY A 344 -14.14 31.17 16.94
C GLY A 344 -12.79 31.89 16.89
N VAL A 345 -11.85 31.40 17.69
CA VAL A 345 -10.52 32.01 17.87
C VAL A 345 -9.69 32.06 16.59
N GLY A 346 -9.97 31.20 15.61
CA GLY A 346 -9.17 31.06 14.39
C GLY A 346 -7.74 30.62 14.68
N MET A 347 -6.91 30.52 13.64
CA MET A 347 -5.52 30.07 13.74
C MET A 347 -4.58 30.99 12.95
N ASP A 348 -3.29 30.98 13.29
CA ASP A 348 -2.24 31.61 12.50
C ASP A 348 -1.89 30.76 11.26
N ALA A 349 -1.33 31.40 10.22
CA ALA A 349 -1.05 30.75 8.94
C ALA A 349 0.00 29.62 9.04
N HIS A 350 0.88 29.67 10.05
CA HIS A 350 1.85 28.63 10.33
C HIS A 350 1.17 27.39 10.91
N ASP A 351 0.30 27.57 11.90
CA ASP A 351 -0.45 26.48 12.55
C ASP A 351 -1.37 25.77 11.55
N ALA A 352 -2.01 26.53 10.64
CA ALA A 352 -2.92 26.00 9.64
C ALA A 352 -2.32 24.91 8.72
N ARG A 353 -1.00 24.88 8.51
CA ARG A 353 -0.31 23.85 7.69
C ARG A 353 -0.11 22.54 8.44
N GLU A 354 -0.12 22.60 9.77
CA GLU A 354 0.39 21.56 10.65
C GLU A 354 -0.67 21.02 11.63
N ILE A 355 -1.90 21.54 11.55
CA ILE A 355 -3.04 21.15 12.39
C ILE A 355 -3.54 19.72 12.19
N PHE A 356 -3.17 19.06 11.09
CA PHE A 356 -3.58 17.69 10.79
C PHE A 356 -2.64 16.63 11.39
N SER A 357 -1.60 17.03 12.11
CA SER A 357 -0.67 16.13 12.81
C SER A 357 -1.28 15.59 14.11
N ALA A 358 -1.02 14.32 14.42
CA ALA A 358 -1.50 13.69 15.66
C ALA A 358 -0.91 14.36 16.90
N PHE A 359 -1.71 14.44 17.98
CA PHE A 359 -1.33 14.93 19.31
C PHE A 359 -0.94 16.41 19.39
N ARG A 360 -1.16 17.19 18.33
CA ARG A 360 -0.88 18.63 18.33
C ARG A 360 -2.13 19.41 18.72
N GLN A 361 -1.98 20.35 19.64
CA GLN A 361 -2.98 21.35 20.01
C GLN A 361 -2.41 22.75 19.77
N ALA A 362 -3.26 23.67 19.30
CA ALA A 362 -2.88 25.08 19.15
C ALA A 362 -2.79 25.81 20.51
N ASP A 363 -3.44 25.28 21.54
CA ASP A 363 -3.37 25.76 22.92
C ASP A 363 -3.06 24.58 23.87
N PRO A 364 -1.95 24.61 24.63
CA PRO A 364 -1.62 23.61 25.65
C PRO A 364 -2.67 23.46 26.77
N HIS A 365 -3.56 24.44 26.96
CA HIS A 365 -4.67 24.40 27.91
C HIS A 365 -6.02 24.08 27.27
N GLY A 366 -6.07 23.82 25.95
CA GLY A 366 -7.31 23.57 25.21
C GLY A 366 -7.89 22.17 25.44
N GLU A 367 -9.22 22.06 25.49
CA GLU A 367 -9.96 20.81 25.69
C GLU A 367 -9.73 19.76 24.57
N GLY A 368 -8.86 18.77 24.79
CA GLY A 368 -8.76 17.56 23.94
C GLY A 368 -7.40 16.86 23.91
N LEU A 369 -7.27 15.83 23.07
CA LEU A 369 -6.02 15.05 22.90
C LEU A 369 -5.23 15.43 21.63
N GLY A 370 -5.66 16.46 20.88
CA GLY A 370 -5.06 16.80 19.57
C GLY A 370 -5.27 15.76 18.47
N LEU A 371 -6.25 14.84 18.64
CA LEU A 371 -6.51 13.75 17.68
C LEU A 371 -7.59 14.10 16.64
N GLY A 372 -8.46 15.08 16.91
CA GLY A 372 -9.67 15.32 16.09
C GLY A 372 -9.37 15.68 14.64
N LEU A 373 -8.44 16.60 14.38
CA LEU A 373 -8.06 16.98 13.01
C LEU A 373 -7.19 15.92 12.32
N TRP A 374 -6.37 15.18 13.07
CA TRP A 374 -5.67 14.01 12.52
C TRP A 374 -6.66 12.95 12.03
N ILE A 375 -7.74 12.69 12.78
CA ILE A 375 -8.83 11.80 12.36
C ILE A 375 -9.52 12.32 11.09
N VAL A 376 -9.78 13.63 11.00
CA VAL A 376 -10.32 14.24 9.78
C VAL A 376 -9.40 13.95 8.59
N SER A 377 -8.09 14.21 8.73
CA SER A 377 -7.11 13.96 7.66
C SER A 377 -7.09 12.48 7.24
N ARG A 378 -7.04 11.56 8.19
CA ARG A 378 -6.98 10.13 7.90
C ARG A 378 -8.27 9.62 7.25
N THR A 379 -9.42 10.02 7.78
CA THR A 379 -10.73 9.61 7.24
C THR A 379 -10.96 10.17 5.84
N ALA A 380 -10.53 11.41 5.61
CA ALA A 380 -10.57 12.07 4.31
C ALA A 380 -9.66 11.37 3.28
N GLN A 381 -8.45 10.97 3.68
CA GLN A 381 -7.55 10.17 2.84
C GLN A 381 -8.16 8.82 2.47
N THR A 382 -8.73 8.09 3.45
CA THR A 382 -9.40 6.79 3.22
C THR A 382 -10.57 6.91 2.25
N LEU A 383 -11.34 8.00 2.32
CA LEU A 383 -12.46 8.25 1.42
C LEU A 383 -12.06 8.90 0.08
N GLY A 384 -10.83 9.38 -0.05
CA GLY A 384 -10.37 10.15 -1.22
C GLY A 384 -10.99 11.55 -1.33
N TYR A 385 -11.37 12.16 -0.21
CA TYR A 385 -12.02 13.48 -0.16
C TYR A 385 -11.01 14.56 0.21
N PRO A 386 -10.76 15.59 -0.62
CA PRO A 386 -9.88 16.68 -0.25
C PRO A 386 -10.53 17.55 0.85
N VAL A 387 -9.71 17.96 1.82
CA VAL A 387 -10.09 18.85 2.92
C VAL A 387 -9.31 20.15 2.77
N GLU A 388 -10.01 21.28 2.72
CA GLU A 388 -9.43 22.62 2.69
C GLU A 388 -9.74 23.34 4.00
N VAL A 389 -8.75 24.10 4.50
CA VAL A 389 -8.93 24.99 5.66
C VAL A 389 -8.64 26.43 5.24
N GLN A 390 -9.50 27.35 5.67
CA GLN A 390 -9.28 28.78 5.60
C GLN A 390 -9.57 29.37 6.95
N THR A 391 -8.58 29.97 7.58
CA THR A 391 -8.69 30.44 8.96
C THR A 391 -7.95 31.76 9.11
N ARG A 392 -8.44 32.59 10.02
CA ARG A 392 -7.77 33.84 10.39
C ARG A 392 -7.94 34.05 11.88
N LYS A 393 -6.84 34.20 12.60
CA LYS A 393 -6.82 34.52 14.03
C LYS A 393 -7.76 35.67 14.36
N GLY A 394 -8.63 35.44 15.35
CA GLY A 394 -9.69 36.33 15.82
C GLY A 394 -10.94 36.43 14.91
N ARG A 395 -11.03 35.69 13.80
CA ARG A 395 -12.17 35.74 12.87
C ARG A 395 -12.81 34.37 12.58
N GLY A 396 -12.33 33.31 13.23
CA GLY A 396 -12.82 31.94 13.05
C GLY A 396 -12.20 31.19 11.88
N SER A 397 -12.77 30.02 11.57
CA SER A 397 -12.29 29.11 10.53
C SER A 397 -13.41 28.61 9.62
N ARG A 398 -13.02 28.21 8.42
CA ARG A 398 -13.83 27.51 7.44
C ARG A 398 -13.11 26.24 7.02
N PHE A 399 -13.70 25.10 7.33
CA PHE A 399 -13.28 23.81 6.80
C PHE A 399 -14.22 23.41 5.67
N ARG A 400 -13.66 22.96 4.55
CA ARG A 400 -14.40 22.46 3.39
C ARG A 400 -13.95 21.04 3.06
N VAL A 401 -14.92 20.17 2.80
CA VAL A 401 -14.70 18.78 2.38
C VAL A 401 -15.41 18.57 1.06
N VAL A 402 -14.73 18.04 0.04
CA VAL A 402 -15.33 17.81 -1.29
C VAL A 402 -15.60 16.33 -1.50
N LEU A 403 -16.86 15.98 -1.72
CA LEU A 403 -17.35 14.61 -1.90
C LEU A 403 -18.03 14.45 -3.27
N PRO A 404 -18.05 13.23 -3.85
CA PRO A 404 -18.74 12.97 -5.11
C PRO A 404 -20.27 13.01 -4.92
N LEU A 405 -20.97 13.63 -5.87
CA LEU A 405 -22.43 13.56 -5.96
C LEU A 405 -22.82 12.13 -6.40
N ALA A 406 -23.92 11.60 -5.85
CA ALA A 406 -24.42 10.26 -6.19
C ALA A 406 -25.00 10.18 -7.60
#